data_AF-A0A512BP93-F1
#
_entry.id   AF-A0A512BP93-F1
#
_cell.length_a   1.000
_cell.length_b   1.000
_cell.length_c   1.000
_cell.angle_alpha   90.00
_cell.angle_beta   90.00
_cell.angle_gamma   90.00
#
_symmetry.space_group_name_H-M   'P 1'
#
loop_
_entity.id
_entity.type
_entity.pdbx_description
1 polymer ?
#
loop_
_entity_poly.entity_id
_entity_poly.type
_entity_poly.pdbx_seq_one_letter_code
_entity_poly.pdbx_strand_id
1 'polypeptide(L)'
;MATMPKSSGTSDTLRSGTGYAVSGDSGRALANAAETWFAAAAECQREMMSFVSMRLEKDADTTREMMGCRNPADMTAIQSRWVEDTLRDYNAEMGKLMTILTKSVDGGGRNGG
;
A
#
# COMPACT_ATOMS: atom_id res chain seq x y z
N MET A 1 -64.50 30.20 -2.04
CA MET A 1 -64.36 28.74 -2.30
C MET A 1 -63.04 28.56 -3.03
N ALA A 2 -61.97 28.20 -2.32
CA ALA A 2 -60.62 28.08 -2.90
C ALA A 2 -60.28 26.60 -3.06
N THR A 3 -59.97 26.18 -4.29
CA THR A 3 -59.45 24.85 -4.58
C THR A 3 -57.92 24.93 -4.62
N MET A 4 -57.25 24.14 -3.78
CA MET A 4 -55.80 23.93 -3.85
C MET A 4 -55.50 22.71 -4.73
N PRO A 5 -54.50 22.75 -5.62
CA PRO A 5 -53.95 21.55 -6.23
C PRO A 5 -52.93 20.89 -5.29
N LYS A 6 -53.13 19.59 -5.04
CA LYS A 6 -52.28 18.73 -4.20
C LYS A 6 -51.04 18.30 -4.99
N SER A 7 -49.85 18.67 -4.52
CA SER A 7 -48.57 18.26 -5.10
C SER A 7 -48.33 16.77 -4.85
N SER A 8 -48.04 16.02 -5.92
CA SER A 8 -47.67 14.59 -5.89
C SER A 8 -46.38 14.34 -6.67
N GLY A 9 -45.36 15.17 -6.42
CA GLY A 9 -44.08 15.14 -7.13
C GLY A 9 -42.91 14.52 -6.38
N THR A 10 -43.14 13.62 -5.40
CA THR A 10 -42.07 13.07 -4.56
C THR A 10 -41.93 11.54 -4.61
N SER A 11 -42.84 10.82 -5.29
CA SER A 11 -42.74 9.35 -5.40
C SER A 11 -41.91 8.87 -6.60
N ASP A 12 -41.84 9.62 -7.69
CA ASP A 12 -41.07 9.18 -8.88
C ASP A 12 -39.56 9.30 -8.71
N THR A 13 -39.07 10.19 -7.83
CA THR A 13 -37.63 10.36 -7.59
C THR A 13 -37.04 9.22 -6.75
N LEU A 14 -37.84 8.56 -5.92
CA LEU A 14 -37.35 7.46 -5.07
C LEU A 14 -37.23 6.14 -5.82
N ARG A 15 -38.03 5.94 -6.88
CA ARG A 15 -37.91 4.76 -7.75
C ARG A 15 -36.71 4.87 -8.71
N SER A 16 -36.25 6.08 -8.99
CA SER A 16 -35.03 6.32 -9.77
C SER A 16 -33.74 6.09 -8.96
N GLY A 17 -33.82 5.91 -7.65
CA GLY A 17 -32.66 5.72 -6.74
C GLY A 17 -32.08 4.32 -6.73
N THR A 18 -32.76 3.32 -7.28
CA THR A 18 -32.26 1.93 -7.40
C THR A 18 -31.70 1.63 -8.80
N GLY A 19 -31.75 2.63 -9.70
CA GLY A 19 -31.29 2.54 -11.09
C GLY A 19 -29.80 2.80 -11.29
N TYR A 20 -29.01 3.00 -10.23
CA TYR A 20 -27.58 2.68 -10.31
C TYR A 20 -27.44 1.16 -10.16
N ALA A 21 -28.02 0.44 -11.12
CA ALA A 21 -27.41 -0.81 -11.54
C ALA A 21 -25.99 -0.39 -11.90
N VAL A 22 -25.07 -0.66 -10.97
CA VAL A 22 -23.69 -0.93 -11.29
C VAL A 22 -23.78 -1.89 -12.47
N SER A 23 -23.67 -1.35 -13.68
CA SER A 23 -23.72 -2.12 -14.91
C SER A 23 -22.77 -3.30 -14.71
N GLY A 24 -23.18 -4.51 -15.10
CA GLY A 24 -22.44 -5.74 -14.75
C GLY A 24 -20.93 -5.62 -14.98
N ASP A 25 -20.50 -4.89 -16.01
CA ASP A 25 -19.09 -4.58 -16.26
C ASP A 25 -18.46 -3.57 -15.29
N SER A 26 -19.13 -2.48 -14.95
CA SER A 26 -18.62 -1.50 -13.97
C SER A 26 -18.46 -2.11 -12.57
N GLY A 27 -19.34 -3.04 -12.19
CA GLY A 27 -19.25 -3.74 -10.91
C GLY A 27 -18.12 -4.74 -10.85
N ARG A 28 -17.93 -5.49 -11.95
CA ARG A 28 -16.83 -6.43 -12.10
C ARG A 28 -15.49 -5.71 -12.15
N ALA A 29 -15.40 -4.58 -12.84
CA ALA A 29 -14.20 -3.75 -12.87
C ALA A 29 -13.84 -3.23 -11.47
N LEU A 30 -14.81 -2.73 -10.71
CA LEU A 30 -14.59 -2.29 -9.33
C LEU A 30 -14.15 -3.44 -8.41
N ALA A 31 -14.78 -4.61 -8.52
CA ALA A 31 -14.42 -5.79 -7.72
C ALA A 31 -12.99 -6.27 -8.04
N ASN A 32 -12.61 -6.35 -9.32
CA ASN A 32 -11.26 -6.72 -9.73
C ASN A 32 -10.21 -5.70 -9.27
N ALA A 33 -10.53 -4.40 -9.33
CA ALA A 33 -9.64 -3.35 -8.84
C ALA A 33 -9.46 -3.44 -7.33
N ALA A 34 -10.53 -3.72 -6.58
CA ALA A 34 -10.47 -3.92 -5.14
C ALA A 34 -9.63 -5.16 -4.77
N GLU A 35 -9.81 -6.28 -5.46
CA GLU A 35 -9.00 -7.49 -5.25
C GLU A 35 -7.52 -7.24 -5.54
N THR A 36 -7.20 -6.57 -6.65
CA THR A 36 -5.82 -6.20 -7.01
C THR A 36 -5.20 -5.27 -5.96
N TRP A 37 -5.98 -4.31 -5.44
CA TRP A 37 -5.53 -3.42 -4.38
C TRP A 37 -5.25 -4.18 -3.07
N PHE A 38 -6.15 -5.08 -2.65
CA PHE A 38 -5.94 -5.88 -1.44
C PHE A 38 -4.73 -6.80 -1.58
N ALA A 39 -4.53 -7.42 -2.74
CA ALA A 39 -3.36 -8.25 -3.01
C ALA A 39 -2.06 -7.43 -2.91
N ALA A 40 -2.03 -6.23 -3.51
CA ALA A 40 -0.89 -5.32 -3.44
C ALA A 40 -0.62 -4.84 -2.02
N ALA A 41 -1.66 -4.48 -1.26
CA ALA A 41 -1.55 -4.05 0.12
C ALA A 41 -0.99 -5.17 1.02
N ALA A 42 -1.46 -6.41 0.82
CA ALA A 42 -0.96 -7.58 1.55
C ALA A 42 0.51 -7.86 1.22
N GLU A 43 0.92 -7.71 -0.04
CA GLU A 43 2.32 -7.86 -0.45
C GLU A 43 3.21 -6.76 0.13
N CYS A 44 2.79 -5.49 0.07
CA CYS A 44 3.50 -4.39 0.72
C CYS A 44 3.66 -4.62 2.23
N GLN A 45 2.63 -5.14 2.90
CA GLN A 45 2.71 -5.44 4.33
C GLN A 45 3.71 -6.56 4.61
N ARG A 46 3.74 -7.61 3.78
CA ARG A 46 4.74 -8.70 3.90
C ARG A 46 6.16 -8.18 3.73
N GLU A 47 6.42 -7.39 2.70
CA GLU A 47 7.74 -6.81 2.47
C GLU A 47 8.16 -5.89 3.61
N MET A 48 7.26 -5.03 4.09
CA MET A 48 7.58 -4.15 5.22
C MET A 48 7.93 -4.93 6.49
N MET A 49 7.23 -6.03 6.78
CA MET A 49 7.59 -6.92 7.90
C MET A 49 8.95 -7.60 7.68
N SER A 50 9.21 -8.07 6.45
CA SER A 50 10.50 -8.66 6.06
C SER A 50 11.65 -7.68 6.25
N PHE A 51 11.47 -6.43 5.79
CA PHE A 51 12.45 -5.37 5.93
C PHE A 51 12.74 -5.01 7.39
N VAL A 52 11.70 -4.85 8.21
CA VAL A 52 11.87 -4.58 9.65
C VAL A 52 12.65 -5.70 10.32
N SER A 53 12.32 -6.97 10.01
CA SER A 53 13.04 -8.12 10.56
C SER A 53 14.53 -8.09 10.17
N MET A 54 14.82 -7.90 8.88
CA MET A 54 16.20 -7.80 8.38
C MET A 54 16.97 -6.66 9.05
N ARG A 55 16.34 -5.48 9.22
CA ARG A 55 17.00 -4.32 9.80
C ARG A 55 17.32 -4.52 11.28
N LEU A 56 16.39 -5.12 12.03
CA LEU A 56 16.60 -5.47 13.43
C LEU A 56 17.74 -6.47 13.62
N GLU A 57 17.88 -7.45 12.73
CA GLU A 57 18.98 -8.41 12.76
C GLU A 57 20.33 -7.70 12.56
N LYS A 58 20.44 -6.86 11.52
CA LYS A 58 21.65 -6.05 11.26
C LYS A 58 21.98 -5.07 12.40
N ASP A 59 20.97 -4.47 13.02
CA ASP A 59 21.15 -3.60 14.19
C ASP A 59 21.66 -4.37 15.41
N ALA A 60 21.13 -5.57 15.65
CA ALA A 60 21.60 -6.42 16.73
C ALA A 60 23.07 -6.84 16.53
N ASP A 61 23.44 -7.18 15.30
CA ASP A 61 24.82 -7.54 14.96
C ASP A 61 25.77 -6.35 15.11
N THR A 62 25.38 -5.17 14.63
CA THR A 62 26.17 -3.95 14.81
C THR A 62 26.34 -3.60 16.28
N THR A 63 25.27 -3.72 17.07
CA THR A 63 25.31 -3.48 18.52
C THR A 63 26.27 -4.45 19.21
N ARG A 64 26.25 -5.73 18.81
CA ARG A 64 27.17 -6.74 19.33
C ARG A 64 28.63 -6.41 18.98
N GLU A 65 28.88 -5.97 17.74
CA GLU A 65 30.20 -5.54 17.28
C GLU A 65 30.70 -4.32 18.07
N MET A 66 29.84 -3.31 18.26
CA MET A 66 30.14 -2.13 19.06
C MET A 66 30.44 -2.47 20.53
N MET A 67 29.68 -3.38 21.14
CA MET A 67 29.92 -3.83 22.53
C MET A 67 31.25 -4.60 22.69
N GLY A 68 31.67 -5.33 21.65
CA GLY A 68 32.97 -6.03 21.63
C GLY A 68 34.17 -5.11 21.34
N CYS A 69 33.92 -3.89 20.89
CA CYS A 69 34.96 -2.97 20.44
C CYS A 69 35.69 -2.30 21.62
N ARG A 70 37.00 -2.53 21.74
CA ARG A 70 37.84 -1.95 22.81
C ARG A 70 38.52 -0.63 22.40
N ASN A 71 38.46 -0.27 21.12
CA ASN A 71 39.19 0.86 20.53
C ASN A 71 38.21 1.89 19.93
N PRO A 72 38.25 3.17 20.36
CA PRO A 72 37.39 4.21 19.83
C PRO A 72 37.51 4.42 18.31
N ALA A 73 38.69 4.21 17.73
CA ALA A 73 38.89 4.37 16.28
C ALA A 73 38.11 3.31 15.48
N ASP A 74 38.03 2.09 16.01
CA ASP A 74 37.31 0.98 15.40
C ASP A 74 35.79 1.19 15.55
N MET A 75 35.34 1.85 16.62
CA MET A 75 33.93 2.23 16.80
C MET A 75 33.44 3.19 15.71
N THR A 76 34.24 4.19 15.32
CA THR A 76 33.88 5.10 14.22
C THR A 76 33.76 4.35 12.89
N ALA A 77 34.63 3.37 12.63
CA ALA A 77 34.55 2.53 11.44
C ALA A 77 33.26 1.68 11.43
N ILE A 78 32.89 1.08 12.56
CA ILE A 78 31.63 0.32 12.72
C ILE A 78 30.43 1.24 12.46
N GLN A 79 30.43 2.44 13.04
CA GLN A 79 29.35 3.40 12.84
C GLN A 79 29.22 3.86 11.38
N SER A 80 30.35 4.14 10.70
CA SER A 80 30.33 4.53 9.28
C SER A 80 29.74 3.44 8.41
N ARG A 81 30.16 2.17 8.61
CA ARG A 81 29.60 1.02 7.88
C ARG A 81 28.10 0.87 8.12
N TRP A 82 27.68 0.99 9.37
CA TRP A 82 26.25 0.93 9.71
C TRP A 82 25.43 2.00 9.00
N VAL A 83 25.92 3.24 8.90
CA VAL A 83 25.22 4.32 8.18
C VAL A 83 25.10 3.98 6.69
N GLU A 84 26.21 3.58 6.06
CA GLU A 84 26.22 3.22 4.64
C GLU A 84 25.28 2.07 4.31
N ASP A 85 25.30 1.02 5.14
CA ASP A 85 24.43 -0.15 4.97
C ASP A 85 22.97 0.21 5.20
N THR A 86 22.67 1.02 6.22
CA THR A 86 21.32 1.52 6.47
C THR A 86 20.77 2.26 5.25
N LEU A 87 21.51 3.23 4.72
CA LEU A 87 21.07 4.00 3.56
C LEU A 87 20.86 3.12 2.33
N ARG A 88 21.73 2.15 2.12
CA ARG A 88 21.62 1.21 1.00
C ARG A 88 20.36 0.34 1.13
N ASP A 89 20.10 -0.20 2.32
CA ASP A 89 18.96 -1.05 2.60
C ASP A 89 17.64 -0.31 2.40
N TYR A 90 17.51 0.91 2.93
CA TYR A 90 16.29 1.72 2.76
C TYR A 90 16.03 2.08 1.29
N ASN A 91 17.08 2.45 0.54
CA ASN A 91 16.94 2.74 -0.89
C ASN A 91 16.52 1.50 -1.68
N ALA A 92 17.10 0.34 -1.38
CA ALA A 92 16.73 -0.92 -2.02
C ALA A 92 15.27 -1.28 -1.71
N GLU A 93 14.84 -1.10 -0.47
CA GLU A 93 13.47 -1.40 -0.04
C GLU A 93 12.43 -0.50 -0.71
N MET A 94 12.72 0.81 -0.83
CA MET A 94 11.87 1.73 -1.59
C MET A 94 11.67 1.26 -3.04
N GLY A 95 12.73 0.74 -3.68
CA GLY A 95 12.65 0.18 -5.02
C GLY A 95 11.72 -1.05 -5.11
N LYS A 96 11.74 -1.93 -4.11
CA LYS A 96 10.84 -3.08 -4.04
C LYS A 96 9.39 -2.67 -3.87
N LEU A 97 9.11 -1.74 -2.95
CA LEU A 97 7.76 -1.23 -2.71
C LEU A 97 7.18 -0.57 -3.97
N MET A 98 7.97 0.27 -4.65
CA MET A 98 7.55 0.86 -5.93
C MET A 98 7.27 -0.21 -6.99
N THR A 99 8.09 -1.26 -7.05
CA THR A 99 7.86 -2.39 -7.95
C THR A 99 6.53 -3.11 -7.66
N ILE A 100 6.18 -3.31 -6.39
CA ILE A 100 4.91 -3.93 -6.00
C ILE A 100 3.72 -3.06 -6.41
N LEU A 101 3.82 -1.76 -6.18
CA LEU A 101 2.78 -0.80 -6.55
C LEU A 101 2.62 -0.67 -8.07
N THR A 102 3.70 -0.63 -8.84
CA THR A 102 3.61 -0.58 -10.31
C THR A 102 3.00 -1.86 -10.87
N LYS A 103 3.38 -3.03 -10.35
CA LYS A 103 2.80 -4.32 -10.78
C LYS A 103 1.29 -4.39 -10.53
N SER A 104 0.80 -3.83 -9.42
CA SER A 104 -0.63 -3.83 -9.13
C SER A 104 -1.42 -2.91 -10.06
N VAL A 105 -0.83 -1.77 -10.46
CA VAL A 105 -1.42 -0.86 -11.45
C VAL A 105 -1.49 -1.51 -12.84
N ASP A 106 -0.41 -2.15 -13.29
CA ASP A 106 -0.35 -2.78 -14.63
C ASP A 106 -1.25 -4.02 -14.73
N GLY A 107 -1.44 -4.74 -13.62
CA GLY A 107 -2.37 -5.88 -13.55
C GLY A 107 -3.84 -5.49 -13.76
N GLY A 108 -4.23 -4.27 -13.40
CA GLY A 108 -5.59 -3.75 -13.59
C GLY A 108 -5.94 -3.35 -15.03
N GLY A 109 -4.94 -3.08 -15.88
CA GLY A 109 -5.13 -2.57 -17.24
C GLY A 109 -5.41 -3.63 -18.31
N ARG A 110 -5.22 -4.93 -18.02
CA ARG A 110 -5.25 -6.01 -19.03
C ARG A 110 -6.61 -6.68 -19.25
N ASN A 111 -7.69 -6.22 -18.62
CA ASN A 111 -8.99 -6.90 -18.68
C ASN A 111 -10.12 -6.06 -19.32
N GLY A 112 -9.76 -5.06 -20.14
CA GLY A 112 -10.70 -4.16 -20.81
C GLY A 112 -10.60 -4.17 -22.33
N GLY A 113 -10.44 -5.34 -22.95
CA GLY A 113 -10.46 -5.54 -24.40
C GLY A 113 -11.51 -6.56 -24.81
#